data_AF-A0A1E7EZQ8-F1
#
_entry.id   AF-A0A1E7EZQ8-F1
#
_cell.length_a   1.000
_cell.length_b   1.000
_cell.length_c   1.000
_cell.angle_alpha   90.00
_cell.angle_beta   90.00
_cell.angle_gamma   90.00
#
_symmetry.space_group_name_H-M   'P 1'
#
loop_
_entity.id
_entity.type
_entity.pdbx_description
1 polymer ?
#
loop_
_entity_poly.entity_id
_entity_poly.type
_entity_poly.pdbx_seq_one_letter_code
_entity_poly.pdbx_strand_id
1 'polypeptide(L)'
;MKFTTAAAITLLGLTAFSSSSTINCVKANELKLKAREKMRKDKAKRQLQANDAGLVFSRGYVCITRQQDFAFVVPQQKSIDFVGGDLFDLNLLGSSTIQSGGIYDPADVQIVDRLGTSEADNFDVVEFINSKQRGQFAGQRQPKFIPQKDPGFFFNGECVATQAAGPQILGHSCLFNLCLGGGGYNCLAIYAGSKFVFNPLEQVLFSDDTFTGQVAISKNAGTIVPSLPPSYPGTIIGGTGLFVGAVGYVDVTTITGSTLTPAENFGPSVFRIINAIYPQAGYITQKINVVTNVPLPVAP
;
A
#
# COMPACT_ATOMS: atom_id res chain seq x y z
N MET A 1 51.33 -11.69 62.66
CA MET A 1 50.13 -11.16 63.33
C MET A 1 49.29 -10.41 62.31
N LYS A 2 48.00 -10.77 62.25
CA LYS A 2 46.84 -10.06 61.68
C LYS A 2 46.66 -10.01 60.14
N PHE A 3 45.58 -10.69 59.74
CA PHE A 3 44.83 -10.72 58.49
C PHE A 3 44.18 -9.36 58.15
N THR A 4 43.82 -9.11 56.87
CA THR A 4 42.42 -9.17 56.33
C THR A 4 42.26 -8.58 54.91
N THR A 5 41.55 -9.35 54.05
CA THR A 5 40.60 -8.96 52.95
C THR A 5 41.09 -8.11 51.74
N ALA A 6 40.70 -8.31 50.47
CA ALA A 6 39.66 -9.12 49.82
C ALA A 6 39.84 -9.18 48.28
N ALA A 7 39.14 -10.16 47.69
CA ALA A 7 38.55 -10.22 46.34
C ALA A 7 39.45 -10.45 45.09
N ALA A 8 39.41 -11.70 44.62
CA ALA A 8 39.68 -12.11 43.25
C ALA A 8 38.47 -11.79 42.34
N ILE A 9 38.73 -11.32 41.11
CA ILE A 9 37.78 -11.42 39.99
C ILE A 9 38.52 -11.93 38.76
N THR A 10 38.32 -13.20 38.48
CA THR A 10 38.49 -13.85 37.19
C THR A 10 37.37 -13.38 36.26
N LEU A 11 37.68 -12.95 35.03
CA LEU A 11 36.67 -12.91 33.95
C LEU A 11 37.26 -13.51 32.67
N LEU A 12 37.06 -14.82 32.53
CA LEU A 12 36.89 -15.51 31.25
C LEU A 12 35.56 -15.04 30.63
N GLY A 13 35.54 -14.74 29.33
CA GLY A 13 34.31 -14.36 28.64
C GLY A 13 34.49 -14.14 27.15
N LEU A 14 34.78 -15.23 26.44
CA LEU A 14 34.73 -15.34 24.98
C LEU A 14 33.32 -15.00 24.43
N THR A 15 33.28 -14.09 23.45
CA THR A 15 32.44 -14.12 22.23
C THR A 15 31.05 -14.78 22.30
N ALA A 16 30.04 -13.96 22.58
CA ALA A 16 28.67 -14.02 22.05
C ALA A 16 28.11 -12.59 22.25
N PHE A 17 27.55 -11.84 21.31
CA PHE A 17 26.52 -12.13 20.34
C PHE A 17 26.61 -11.12 19.18
N SER A 18 26.84 -11.59 17.95
CA SER A 18 26.66 -10.79 16.73
C SER A 18 25.81 -11.51 15.66
N SER A 19 25.00 -12.49 16.09
CA SER A 19 24.16 -13.32 15.22
C SER A 19 22.65 -13.02 15.28
N SER A 20 22.17 -12.11 16.14
CA SER A 20 20.72 -11.86 16.27
C SER A 20 20.10 -11.06 15.12
N SER A 21 20.85 -10.24 14.39
CA SER A 21 20.29 -9.42 13.29
C SER A 21 20.11 -10.23 12.00
N THR A 22 21.05 -11.12 11.68
CA THR A 22 20.98 -11.99 10.50
C THR A 22 19.92 -13.08 10.67
N ILE A 23 19.78 -13.67 11.87
CA ILE A 23 18.76 -14.70 12.15
C ILE A 23 17.33 -14.12 12.05
N ASN A 24 17.09 -12.90 12.54
CA ASN A 24 15.78 -12.25 12.43
C ASN A 24 15.42 -11.90 10.98
N CYS A 25 16.40 -11.47 10.18
CA CYS A 25 16.20 -11.17 8.75
C CYS A 25 15.93 -12.44 7.92
N VAL A 26 16.66 -13.53 8.20
CA VAL A 26 16.43 -14.85 7.58
C VAL A 26 15.04 -15.39 7.92
N LYS A 27 14.64 -15.30 9.20
CA LYS A 27 13.32 -15.76 9.67
C LYS A 27 12.16 -14.96 9.05
N ALA A 28 12.34 -13.64 8.87
CA ALA A 28 11.37 -12.79 8.17
C ALA A 28 11.27 -13.12 6.67
N ASN A 29 12.39 -13.43 6.02
CA ASN A 29 12.41 -13.85 4.62
C ASN A 29 11.78 -15.22 4.40
N GLU A 30 12.01 -16.18 5.30
CA GLU A 30 11.33 -17.49 5.28
C GLU A 30 9.81 -17.35 5.48
N LEU A 31 9.37 -16.48 6.38
CA LEU A 31 7.95 -16.19 6.59
C LEU A 31 7.31 -15.57 5.34
N LYS A 32 8.00 -14.64 4.67
CA LYS A 32 7.55 -14.06 3.39
C LYS A 32 7.48 -15.12 2.28
N LEU A 33 8.44 -16.04 2.21
CA LEU A 33 8.44 -17.17 1.27
C LEU A 33 7.26 -18.11 1.53
N LYS A 34 7.05 -18.52 2.79
CA LYS A 34 5.90 -19.36 3.18
C LYS A 34 4.57 -18.68 2.90
N ALA A 35 4.46 -17.36 3.12
CA ALA A 35 3.27 -16.60 2.77
C ALA A 35 3.02 -16.60 1.25
N ARG A 36 4.07 -16.40 0.42
CA ARG A 36 3.97 -16.48 -1.04
C ARG A 36 3.57 -17.88 -1.53
N GLU A 37 4.13 -18.93 -0.95
CA GLU A 37 3.75 -20.31 -1.28
C GLU A 37 2.32 -20.62 -0.87
N LYS A 38 1.88 -20.16 0.30
CA LYS A 38 0.49 -20.28 0.74
C LYS A 38 -0.44 -19.54 -0.21
N MET A 39 -0.12 -18.31 -0.59
CA MET A 39 -0.90 -17.57 -1.59
C MET A 39 -0.95 -18.30 -2.93
N ARG A 40 0.15 -18.91 -3.38
CA ARG A 40 0.18 -19.69 -4.62
C ARG A 40 -0.72 -20.93 -4.54
N LYS A 41 -0.71 -21.64 -3.41
CA LYS A 41 -1.58 -22.80 -3.16
C LYS A 41 -3.05 -22.40 -3.05
N ASP A 42 -3.35 -21.33 -2.32
CA ASP A 42 -4.71 -20.80 -2.17
C ASP A 42 -5.26 -20.32 -3.51
N LYS A 43 -4.42 -19.67 -4.34
CA LYS A 43 -4.75 -19.31 -5.73
C LYS A 43 -5.06 -20.54 -6.58
N ALA A 44 -4.21 -21.57 -6.52
CA ALA A 44 -4.43 -22.80 -7.27
C ALA A 44 -5.71 -23.52 -6.83
N LYS A 45 -6.01 -23.53 -5.53
CA LYS A 45 -7.25 -24.13 -4.98
C LYS A 45 -8.50 -23.39 -5.45
N ARG A 46 -8.46 -22.05 -5.52
CA ARG A 46 -9.56 -21.24 -6.08
C ARG A 46 -9.73 -21.45 -7.58
N GLN A 47 -8.65 -21.57 -8.33
CA GLN A 47 -8.71 -21.94 -9.75
C GLN A 47 -9.36 -23.32 -9.95
N LEU A 48 -9.08 -24.27 -9.07
CA LEU A 48 -9.69 -25.60 -9.11
C LEU A 48 -11.20 -25.55 -8.80
N GLN A 49 -11.61 -24.77 -7.79
CA GLN A 49 -13.04 -24.53 -7.51
C GLN A 49 -13.77 -23.83 -8.65
N ALA A 50 -13.08 -22.98 -9.41
CA ALA A 50 -13.64 -22.30 -10.56
C ALA A 50 -13.94 -23.24 -11.74
N ASN A 51 -13.07 -24.24 -11.94
CA ASN A 51 -13.27 -25.27 -12.96
C ASN A 51 -14.53 -26.12 -12.70
N ASP A 52 -14.88 -26.37 -11.43
CA ASP A 52 -16.10 -27.10 -11.06
C ASP A 52 -17.39 -26.23 -11.12
N ALA A 53 -17.25 -24.90 -11.11
CA ALA A 53 -18.37 -23.94 -11.05
C ALA A 53 -18.77 -23.36 -12.43
N GLY A 54 -18.20 -23.86 -13.53
CA GLY A 54 -18.45 -23.30 -14.87
C GLY A 54 -17.84 -21.90 -15.07
N LEU A 55 -16.84 -21.51 -14.26
CA LEU A 55 -16.09 -20.27 -14.41
C LEU A 55 -14.94 -20.50 -15.41
N VAL A 56 -15.16 -20.14 -16.66
CA VAL A 56 -14.24 -20.50 -17.77
C VAL A 56 -13.33 -19.35 -18.19
N PHE A 57 -13.72 -18.10 -17.91
CA PHE A 57 -13.00 -16.94 -18.42
C PHE A 57 -12.09 -16.35 -17.35
N SER A 58 -10.82 -16.13 -17.69
CA SER A 58 -9.85 -15.46 -16.82
C SER A 58 -9.10 -14.39 -17.59
N ARG A 59 -8.96 -13.21 -16.99
CA ARG A 59 -8.18 -12.11 -17.55
C ARG A 59 -7.56 -11.27 -16.44
N GLY A 60 -6.35 -10.76 -16.69
CA GLY A 60 -5.69 -9.78 -15.84
C GLY A 60 -5.82 -8.39 -16.42
N TYR A 61 -6.08 -7.40 -15.57
CA TYR A 61 -6.11 -5.99 -15.90
C TYR A 61 -5.13 -5.21 -15.04
N VAL A 62 -4.68 -4.06 -15.52
CA VAL A 62 -3.92 -3.10 -14.74
C VAL A 62 -4.75 -1.86 -14.52
N CYS A 63 -4.97 -1.50 -13.25
CA CYS A 63 -5.57 -0.25 -12.84
C CYS A 63 -4.46 0.74 -12.48
N ILE A 64 -4.51 1.96 -13.03
CA ILE A 64 -3.64 3.06 -12.59
C ILE A 64 -4.54 4.16 -12.03
N THR A 65 -4.39 4.43 -10.74
CA THR A 65 -5.09 5.51 -10.03
C THR A 65 -4.14 6.71 -9.90
N ARG A 66 -4.61 7.87 -10.37
CA ARG A 66 -3.89 9.14 -10.22
C ARG A 66 -4.13 9.71 -8.84
N GLN A 67 -3.25 10.62 -8.42
CA GLN A 67 -3.36 11.32 -7.14
C GLN A 67 -4.72 11.99 -6.95
N GLN A 68 -5.22 12.72 -7.94
CA GLN A 68 -6.52 13.41 -7.84
C GLN A 68 -7.72 12.45 -7.75
N ASP A 69 -7.52 11.18 -8.12
CA ASP A 69 -8.55 10.16 -8.15
C ASP A 69 -8.43 9.20 -6.95
N PHE A 70 -7.68 9.60 -5.92
CA PHE A 70 -7.49 8.86 -4.67
C PHE A 70 -7.73 9.78 -3.47
N ALA A 71 -8.48 9.29 -2.48
CA ALA A 71 -8.68 9.97 -1.23
C ALA A 71 -8.60 8.99 -0.05
N PHE A 72 -7.96 9.42 1.03
CA PHE A 72 -8.00 8.73 2.31
C PHE A 72 -8.73 9.61 3.31
N VAL A 73 -9.83 9.09 3.85
CA VAL A 73 -10.73 9.80 4.75
C VAL A 73 -10.69 9.10 6.11
N VAL A 74 -10.40 9.86 7.16
CA VAL A 74 -10.49 9.37 8.54
C VAL A 74 -11.78 9.95 9.14
N PRO A 75 -12.74 9.12 9.62
CA PRO A 75 -13.94 9.62 10.25
C PRO A 75 -13.55 10.46 11.47
N GLN A 76 -14.24 11.59 11.68
CA GLN A 76 -14.01 12.46 12.83
C GLN A 76 -14.41 11.74 14.13
N GLN A 77 -13.51 10.98 14.73
CA GLN A 77 -13.68 10.43 16.07
C GLN A 77 -13.19 11.45 17.10
N LYS A 78 -14.11 12.30 17.58
CA LYS A 78 -13.82 13.42 18.51
C LYS A 78 -12.82 14.42 17.92
N SER A 79 -12.73 15.61 18.52
CA SER A 79 -11.59 16.50 18.26
C SER A 79 -10.34 15.64 18.32
N ILE A 80 -9.46 15.76 17.32
CA ILE A 80 -8.11 15.24 17.47
C ILE A 80 -7.46 16.17 18.51
N ASP A 81 -7.77 15.93 19.78
CA ASP A 81 -7.13 16.57 20.92
C ASP A 81 -5.72 16.00 20.93
N PHE A 82 -4.84 16.63 20.16
CA PHE A 82 -3.41 16.38 20.20
C PHE A 82 -2.84 16.91 21.52
N VAL A 83 -3.35 16.46 22.66
CA VAL A 83 -2.75 16.66 23.97
C VAL A 83 -1.64 15.62 24.11
N GLY A 84 -0.55 15.80 23.34
CA GLY A 84 0.61 14.89 23.39
C GLY A 84 1.49 14.87 22.14
N GLY A 85 0.95 15.19 20.96
CA GLY A 85 1.75 15.29 19.73
C GLY A 85 2.02 13.98 18.98
N ASP A 86 1.49 12.84 19.43
CA ASP A 86 1.71 11.56 18.75
C ASP A 86 0.60 11.23 17.73
N LEU A 87 0.99 11.14 16.45
CA LEU A 87 0.18 10.58 15.34
C LEU A 87 -0.20 9.10 15.55
N PHE A 88 0.44 8.44 16.53
CA PHE A 88 0.26 7.03 16.85
C PHE A 88 -1.02 6.70 17.62
N ASP A 89 -1.67 7.70 18.21
CA ASP A 89 -2.94 7.51 18.92
C ASP A 89 -4.15 7.53 17.98
N LEU A 90 -3.92 7.73 16.67
CA LEU A 90 -4.98 7.78 15.67
C LEU A 90 -5.55 6.37 15.44
N ASN A 91 -6.80 6.15 15.85
CA ASN A 91 -7.52 4.92 15.51
C ASN A 91 -8.10 5.03 14.09
N LEU A 92 -7.59 4.20 13.18
CA LEU A 92 -8.05 4.17 11.79
C LEU A 92 -9.34 3.35 11.57
N LEU A 93 -10.00 2.88 12.61
CA LEU A 93 -11.27 2.16 12.48
C LEU A 93 -12.32 3.04 11.79
N GLY A 94 -12.92 2.51 10.72
CA GLY A 94 -13.89 3.24 9.92
C GLY A 94 -13.29 4.26 8.96
N SER A 95 -11.96 4.40 8.91
CA SER A 95 -11.30 5.14 7.83
C SER A 95 -11.62 4.52 6.48
N SER A 96 -11.77 5.35 5.46
CA SER A 96 -12.05 4.89 4.12
C SER A 96 -11.02 5.38 3.10
N THR A 97 -10.77 4.52 2.11
CA THR A 97 -9.97 4.84 0.93
C THR A 97 -10.90 4.80 -0.26
N ILE A 98 -11.00 5.91 -0.98
CA ILE A 98 -11.81 6.05 -2.17
C ILE A 98 -10.85 6.15 -3.35
N GLN A 99 -11.08 5.35 -4.39
CA GLN A 99 -10.22 5.34 -5.57
C GLN A 99 -11.01 5.24 -6.86
N SER A 100 -10.46 5.82 -7.94
CA SER A 100 -10.99 5.73 -9.29
C SER A 100 -9.86 5.73 -10.33
N GLY A 101 -9.44 4.55 -10.79
CA GLY A 101 -8.38 4.41 -11.78
C GLY A 101 -8.88 4.08 -13.18
N GLY A 102 -8.05 4.34 -14.19
CA GLY A 102 -8.26 3.81 -15.54
C GLY A 102 -7.82 2.34 -15.62
N ILE A 103 -8.48 1.56 -16.46
CA ILE A 103 -8.15 0.15 -16.71
C ILE A 103 -7.45 -0.01 -18.06
N TYR A 104 -6.35 -0.73 -18.05
CA TYR A 104 -5.47 -0.94 -19.20
C TYR A 104 -5.12 -2.42 -19.36
N ASP A 105 -4.73 -2.81 -20.57
CA ASP A 105 -4.14 -4.13 -20.80
C ASP A 105 -2.75 -4.20 -20.13
N PRO A 106 -2.45 -5.27 -19.37
CA PRO A 106 -1.11 -5.48 -18.84
C PRO A 106 0.02 -5.45 -19.88
N ALA A 107 -0.26 -5.72 -21.16
CA ALA A 107 0.72 -5.66 -22.24
C ALA A 107 1.18 -4.23 -22.56
N ASP A 108 0.32 -3.24 -22.35
CA ASP A 108 0.56 -1.84 -22.73
C ASP A 108 1.10 -0.98 -21.58
N VAL A 109 1.10 -1.52 -20.35
CA VAL A 109 1.63 -0.84 -19.17
C VAL A 109 3.02 -1.35 -18.84
N GLN A 110 4.03 -0.48 -18.99
CA GLN A 110 5.38 -0.75 -18.53
C GLN A 110 5.60 -0.15 -17.13
N ILE A 111 5.85 -1.01 -16.13
CA ILE A 111 6.29 -0.60 -14.80
C ILE A 111 7.81 -0.61 -14.77
N VAL A 112 8.41 0.51 -14.39
CA VAL A 112 9.85 0.66 -14.29
C VAL A 112 10.27 0.76 -12.83
N ASP A 113 11.40 0.14 -12.52
CA ASP A 113 12.06 0.32 -11.25
C ASP A 113 12.52 1.78 -11.13
N ARG A 114 12.00 2.46 -10.13
CA ARG A 114 12.36 3.81 -9.70
C ARG A 114 13.18 3.66 -8.43
N LEU A 115 14.38 3.11 -8.58
CA LEU A 115 15.34 2.88 -7.48
C LEU A 115 15.89 4.19 -6.87
N GLY A 116 15.22 5.33 -7.08
CA GLY A 116 15.67 6.64 -6.63
C GLY A 116 16.96 7.11 -7.30
N THR A 117 17.22 6.66 -8.53
CA THR A 117 18.39 7.05 -9.36
C THR A 117 18.03 7.96 -10.52
N SER A 118 16.75 8.15 -10.84
CA SER A 118 16.34 9.01 -11.95
C SER A 118 16.21 10.47 -11.47
N GLU A 119 16.64 11.41 -12.30
CA GLU A 119 16.49 12.83 -11.98
C GLU A 119 15.02 13.27 -11.83
N ALA A 120 14.11 12.53 -12.46
CA ALA A 120 12.66 12.75 -12.38
C ALA A 120 12.06 12.42 -11.00
N ASP A 121 12.83 11.77 -10.11
CA ASP A 121 12.39 11.44 -8.74
C ASP A 121 12.96 12.44 -7.71
N ASN A 122 13.70 13.45 -8.17
CA ASN A 122 14.18 14.55 -7.34
C ASN A 122 13.14 15.65 -7.24
N PHE A 123 12.81 16.02 -6.00
CA PHE A 123 12.01 17.18 -5.68
C PHE A 123 12.95 18.30 -5.23
N ASP A 124 12.73 19.51 -5.77
CA ASP A 124 13.38 20.72 -5.28
C ASP A 124 12.66 21.14 -4.00
N VAL A 125 13.36 20.97 -2.88
CA VAL A 125 12.84 21.27 -1.57
C VAL A 125 13.51 22.54 -1.06
N VAL A 126 12.81 23.67 -1.26
CA VAL A 126 13.07 25.03 -0.73
C VAL A 126 14.47 25.61 -1.07
N GLU A 127 14.50 26.77 -1.73
CA GLU A 127 15.71 27.51 -2.21
C GLU A 127 16.83 27.71 -1.16
N PHE A 128 16.55 27.62 0.13
CA PHE A 128 17.53 27.86 1.19
C PHE A 128 18.50 26.72 1.46
N ILE A 129 18.18 25.48 1.06
CA ILE A 129 19.03 24.31 1.27
C ILE A 129 19.16 23.61 -0.07
N ASN A 130 20.17 23.96 -0.87
CA ASN A 130 20.52 23.36 -2.17
C ASN A 130 20.70 21.83 -2.09
N SER A 131 19.62 21.09 -1.89
CA SER A 131 19.66 19.66 -1.61
C SER A 131 18.41 19.02 -2.19
N LYS A 132 18.55 18.44 -3.39
CA LYS A 132 17.51 17.61 -4.00
C LYS A 132 17.05 16.54 -2.99
N GLN A 133 15.76 16.48 -2.68
CA GLN A 133 15.19 15.40 -1.89
C GLN A 133 14.59 14.35 -2.81
N ARG A 134 14.76 13.07 -2.48
CA ARG A 134 14.36 11.96 -3.34
C ARG A 134 13.02 11.41 -2.88
N GLY A 135 12.06 11.33 -3.79
CA GLY A 135 10.79 10.69 -3.50
C GLY A 135 10.96 9.17 -3.30
N GLN A 136 10.38 8.63 -2.23
CA GLN A 136 10.30 7.19 -2.00
C GLN A 136 8.90 6.69 -2.34
N PHE A 137 8.79 5.82 -3.34
CA PHE A 137 7.50 5.22 -3.71
C PHE A 137 7.35 3.82 -3.14
N ALA A 138 6.11 3.44 -2.80
CA ALA A 138 5.83 2.08 -2.35
C ALA A 138 6.18 1.08 -3.45
N GLY A 139 7.01 0.09 -3.11
CA GLY A 139 7.51 -0.90 -4.06
C GLY A 139 8.64 -0.40 -4.99
N GLN A 140 9.18 0.82 -4.80
CA GLN A 140 10.25 1.42 -5.61
C GLN A 140 10.00 1.36 -7.13
N ARG A 141 8.74 1.44 -7.53
CA ARG A 141 8.32 1.26 -8.91
C ARG A 141 7.25 2.28 -9.25
N GLN A 142 7.23 2.72 -10.50
CA GLN A 142 6.15 3.53 -11.05
C GLN A 142 5.91 3.14 -12.51
N PRO A 143 4.70 3.37 -13.06
CA PRO A 143 4.50 3.29 -14.50
C PRO A 143 5.46 4.25 -15.23
N LYS A 144 6.05 3.78 -16.33
CA LYS A 144 6.96 4.59 -17.16
C LYS A 144 6.22 5.76 -17.80
N PHE A 145 5.01 5.48 -18.27
CA PHE A 145 4.05 6.43 -18.82
C PHE A 145 2.65 5.92 -18.48
N ILE A 146 1.66 6.80 -18.57
CA ILE A 146 0.26 6.45 -18.35
C ILE A 146 -0.43 6.55 -19.72
N PRO A 147 -0.98 5.45 -20.25
CA PRO A 147 -1.77 5.49 -21.47
C PRO A 147 -2.98 6.44 -21.34
N GLN A 148 -3.56 6.85 -22.46
CA GLN A 148 -4.77 7.65 -22.42
C GLN A 148 -5.91 6.83 -21.81
N LYS A 149 -6.57 7.39 -20.77
CA LYS A 149 -7.70 6.74 -20.12
C LYS A 149 -8.90 6.67 -21.08
N ASP A 150 -9.42 5.48 -21.30
CA ASP A 150 -10.73 5.29 -21.94
C ASP A 150 -11.84 5.51 -20.90
N PRO A 151 -12.83 6.38 -21.18
CA PRO A 151 -13.90 6.68 -20.22
C PRO A 151 -14.80 5.48 -19.92
N GLY A 152 -14.85 4.47 -20.79
CA GLY A 152 -15.59 3.23 -20.58
C GLY A 152 -14.84 2.17 -19.78
N PHE A 153 -13.54 2.36 -19.51
CA PHE A 153 -12.68 1.39 -18.81
C PHE A 153 -12.10 2.00 -17.53
N PHE A 154 -12.73 1.69 -16.41
CA PHE A 154 -12.31 2.22 -15.12
C PHE A 154 -12.59 1.24 -13.98
N PHE A 155 -11.87 1.45 -12.89
CA PHE A 155 -12.04 0.72 -11.65
C PHE A 155 -12.17 1.71 -10.51
N ASN A 156 -13.35 1.75 -9.90
CA ASN A 156 -13.64 2.67 -8.82
C ASN A 156 -14.28 1.97 -7.63
N GLY A 157 -14.23 2.62 -6.48
CA GLY A 157 -14.91 2.15 -5.29
C GLY A 157 -14.26 2.63 -4.01
N GLU A 158 -14.69 2.02 -2.92
CA GLU A 158 -14.31 2.41 -1.57
C GLU A 158 -13.92 1.18 -0.76
N CYS A 159 -12.83 1.28 -0.01
CA CYS A 159 -12.49 0.34 1.07
C CYS A 159 -12.60 1.03 2.41
N VAL A 160 -13.29 0.39 3.36
CA VAL A 160 -13.40 0.83 4.75
C VAL A 160 -12.59 -0.09 5.65
N ALA A 161 -11.80 0.49 6.55
CA ALA A 161 -11.09 -0.23 7.60
C ALA A 161 -12.10 -0.79 8.62
N THR A 162 -12.27 -2.11 8.64
CA THR A 162 -13.19 -2.80 9.54
C THR A 162 -12.52 -3.23 10.84
N GLN A 163 -11.19 -3.27 10.87
CA GLN A 163 -10.38 -3.55 12.05
C GLN A 163 -9.10 -2.72 12.02
N ALA A 164 -8.74 -2.11 13.14
CA ALA A 164 -7.53 -1.33 13.28
C ALA A 164 -6.92 -1.49 14.69
N ALA A 165 -5.61 -1.28 14.79
CA ALA A 165 -4.88 -1.15 16.05
C ALA A 165 -3.92 0.04 15.92
N GLY A 166 -4.29 1.17 16.55
CA GLY A 166 -3.63 2.45 16.32
C GLY A 166 -3.62 2.81 14.82
N PRO A 167 -2.45 3.20 14.25
CA PRO A 167 -2.33 3.59 12.85
C PRO A 167 -2.31 2.39 11.88
N GLN A 168 -2.33 1.16 12.39
CA GLN A 168 -2.31 -0.03 11.56
C GLN A 168 -3.74 -0.50 11.27
N ILE A 169 -4.10 -0.57 9.98
CA ILE A 169 -5.27 -1.29 9.52
C ILE A 169 -4.93 -2.78 9.64
N LEU A 170 -5.86 -3.58 10.19
CA LEU A 170 -5.73 -5.03 10.36
C LEU A 170 -6.67 -5.80 9.43
N GLY A 171 -7.76 -5.16 9.02
CA GLY A 171 -8.77 -5.72 8.13
C GLY A 171 -9.55 -4.59 7.46
N HIS A 172 -9.95 -4.86 6.23
CA HIS A 172 -10.76 -3.93 5.44
C HIS A 172 -11.83 -4.68 4.64
N SER A 173 -12.86 -3.94 4.25
CA SER A 173 -13.90 -4.39 3.34
C SER A 173 -14.06 -3.33 2.25
N CYS A 174 -14.17 -3.77 1.01
CA CYS A 174 -14.20 -2.94 -0.18
C CYS A 174 -15.38 -3.29 -1.07
N LEU A 175 -15.98 -2.26 -1.65
CA LEU A 175 -16.94 -2.37 -2.73
C LEU A 175 -16.37 -1.66 -3.94
N PHE A 176 -16.19 -2.41 -5.03
CA PHE A 176 -15.64 -1.91 -6.27
C PHE A 176 -16.57 -2.16 -7.45
N ASN A 177 -16.49 -1.27 -8.44
CA ASN A 177 -16.98 -1.52 -9.78
C ASN A 177 -15.80 -1.60 -10.74
N LEU A 178 -15.74 -2.68 -11.50
CA LEU A 178 -14.81 -2.85 -12.63
C LEU A 178 -15.59 -2.71 -13.93
N CYS A 179 -15.49 -1.55 -14.58
CA CYS A 179 -16.16 -1.26 -15.83
C CYS A 179 -15.23 -1.54 -17.01
N LEU A 180 -15.74 -2.30 -17.97
CA LEU A 180 -14.98 -2.85 -19.10
C LEU A 180 -15.70 -2.57 -20.44
N GLY A 181 -16.10 -1.32 -20.64
CA GLY A 181 -16.69 -0.83 -21.88
C GLY A 181 -18.16 -0.41 -21.76
N GLY A 182 -18.82 -0.34 -22.93
CA GLY A 182 -20.21 0.14 -23.03
C GLY A 182 -20.39 1.56 -22.50
N GLY A 183 -19.41 2.45 -22.70
CA GLY A 183 -19.45 3.83 -22.17
C GLY A 183 -19.45 3.92 -20.64
N GLY A 184 -19.05 2.85 -19.94
CA GLY A 184 -19.07 2.79 -18.47
C GLY A 184 -20.31 2.11 -17.89
N TYR A 185 -21.16 1.48 -18.71
CA TYR A 185 -22.36 0.75 -18.26
C TYR A 185 -22.14 -0.76 -18.10
N ASN A 186 -21.07 -1.32 -18.67
CA ASN A 186 -20.73 -2.73 -18.52
C ASN A 186 -19.76 -2.89 -17.35
N CYS A 187 -20.28 -3.11 -16.15
CA CYS A 187 -19.47 -3.18 -14.94
C CYS A 187 -19.69 -4.46 -14.14
N LEU A 188 -18.63 -4.97 -13.50
CA LEU A 188 -18.68 -6.01 -12.50
C LEU A 188 -18.73 -5.38 -11.12
N ALA A 189 -19.70 -5.78 -10.30
CA ALA A 189 -19.78 -5.39 -8.90
C ALA A 189 -18.98 -6.40 -8.07
N ILE A 190 -17.99 -5.90 -7.34
CA ILE A 190 -17.02 -6.71 -6.60
C ILE A 190 -17.08 -6.35 -5.14
N TYR A 191 -17.28 -7.35 -4.29
CA TYR A 191 -17.03 -7.23 -2.86
C TYR A 191 -15.67 -7.87 -2.55
N ALA A 192 -14.74 -7.08 -2.03
CA ALA A 192 -13.40 -7.56 -1.68
C ALA A 192 -13.11 -7.26 -0.22
N GLY A 193 -12.26 -8.05 0.42
CA GLY A 193 -11.95 -7.82 1.83
C GLY A 193 -11.27 -9.02 2.46
N SER A 194 -10.30 -8.74 3.31
CA SER A 194 -9.57 -9.76 4.04
C SER A 194 -8.78 -9.14 5.19
N LYS A 195 -8.01 -9.98 5.89
CA LYS A 195 -6.95 -9.51 6.77
C LYS A 195 -5.98 -8.66 5.95
N PHE A 196 -5.86 -7.39 6.31
CA PHE A 196 -5.15 -6.37 5.58
C PHE A 196 -4.28 -5.60 6.56
N VAL A 197 -3.13 -6.19 6.91
CA VAL A 197 -2.17 -5.61 7.86
C VAL A 197 -1.34 -4.57 7.12
N PHE A 198 -1.69 -3.30 7.27
CA PHE A 198 -1.09 -2.20 6.52
C PHE A 198 -1.19 -0.89 7.31
N ASN A 199 -0.10 -0.14 7.36
CA ASN A 199 -0.09 1.20 7.96
C ASN A 199 -0.02 2.24 6.83
N PRO A 200 -1.12 2.96 6.53
CA PRO A 200 -1.10 3.98 5.47
C PRO A 200 -0.18 5.14 5.84
N LEU A 201 0.04 5.43 7.12
CA LEU A 201 0.88 6.56 7.58
C LEU A 201 2.38 6.33 7.34
N GLU A 202 2.81 5.10 7.05
CA GLU A 202 4.20 4.80 6.68
C GLU A 202 4.52 5.12 5.20
N GLN A 203 3.53 5.56 4.41
CA GLN A 203 3.70 5.85 2.98
C GLN A 203 4.22 7.26 2.72
N VAL A 204 5.20 7.77 3.47
CA VAL A 204 5.65 9.17 3.34
C VAL A 204 6.60 9.40 2.15
N LEU A 205 6.50 10.58 1.52
CA LEU A 205 7.29 10.96 0.33
C LEU A 205 8.79 11.07 0.61
N PHE A 206 9.15 11.58 1.78
CA PHE A 206 10.53 11.73 2.27
C PHE A 206 10.59 11.07 3.65
N SER A 207 11.59 10.21 3.89
CA SER A 207 11.79 9.56 5.20
C SER A 207 13.27 9.53 5.57
N ASP A 208 13.59 10.01 6.77
CA ASP A 208 14.86 9.81 7.48
C ASP A 208 14.75 8.69 8.55
N ASP A 209 13.76 7.79 8.38
CA ASP A 209 13.07 6.93 9.36
C ASP A 209 11.66 7.46 9.65
N THR A 210 10.72 6.55 9.84
CA THR A 210 9.29 6.90 9.72
C THR A 210 8.73 7.63 10.94
N PHE A 211 9.49 7.78 12.04
CA PHE A 211 8.95 8.34 13.30
C PHE A 211 9.96 8.92 14.31
N THR A 212 11.22 9.26 13.97
CA THR A 212 12.05 10.02 14.92
C THR A 212 11.86 11.52 14.73
N GLY A 213 11.22 12.15 15.70
CA GLY A 213 10.95 13.59 15.76
C GLY A 213 12.19 14.45 15.99
N GLN A 214 13.28 14.20 15.27
CA GLN A 214 14.47 15.03 15.32
C GLN A 214 14.89 15.46 13.91
N VAL A 215 14.69 16.75 13.66
CA VAL A 215 15.36 17.51 12.62
C VAL A 215 16.87 17.32 12.77
N ALA A 216 17.44 16.40 12.01
CA ALA A 216 18.84 16.38 11.65
C ALA A 216 18.98 15.62 10.34
N ILE A 217 19.20 16.40 9.28
CA ILE A 217 19.42 15.99 7.90
C ILE A 217 20.44 14.85 7.85
N SER A 218 19.96 13.60 7.80
CA SER A 218 20.77 12.45 7.44
C SER A 218 19.96 11.59 6.48
N LYS A 219 19.90 12.09 5.24
CA LYS A 219 19.30 11.49 4.06
C LYS A 219 19.81 10.08 3.85
N ASN A 220 19.12 9.10 4.40
CA ASN A 220 19.36 7.73 4.00
C ASN A 220 18.50 7.39 2.79
N ALA A 221 18.96 7.86 1.62
CA ALA A 221 18.55 7.29 0.36
C ALA A 221 18.85 5.77 0.37
N GLY A 222 17.83 4.93 0.59
CA GLY A 222 17.94 3.48 0.49
C GLY A 222 17.71 2.65 1.76
N THR A 223 17.33 3.22 2.91
CA THR A 223 17.17 2.43 4.15
C THR A 223 15.77 1.89 4.42
N ILE A 224 14.71 2.60 4.04
CA ILE A 224 13.32 2.13 4.22
C ILE A 224 12.54 2.42 2.95
N VAL A 225 11.87 1.40 2.42
CA VAL A 225 10.95 1.51 1.29
C VAL A 225 9.56 1.37 1.84
N PRO A 226 8.63 2.30 1.55
CA PRO A 226 7.24 2.12 1.93
C PRO A 226 6.72 0.77 1.45
N SER A 227 6.16 -0.01 2.37
CA SER A 227 5.69 -1.35 2.02
C SER A 227 4.47 -1.26 1.13
N LEU A 228 4.36 -2.14 0.15
CA LEU A 228 3.11 -2.27 -0.61
C LEU A 228 2.01 -2.87 0.28
N PRO A 229 0.76 -2.43 0.13
CA PRO A 229 -0.36 -3.10 0.77
C PRO A 229 -0.43 -4.58 0.37
N PRO A 230 -0.88 -5.47 1.28
CA PRO A 230 -1.04 -6.87 0.96
C PRO A 230 -2.12 -7.04 -0.12
N SER A 231 -1.96 -8.06 -0.97
CA SER A 231 -3.00 -8.46 -1.92
C SER A 231 -4.21 -9.01 -1.18
N TYR A 232 -5.40 -8.72 -1.68
CA TYR A 232 -6.65 -9.16 -1.07
C TYR A 232 -7.61 -9.74 -2.10
N PRO A 233 -8.32 -10.82 -1.75
CA PRO A 233 -9.32 -11.43 -2.61
C PRO A 233 -10.64 -10.66 -2.58
N GLY A 234 -11.41 -10.85 -3.63
CA GLY A 234 -12.81 -10.47 -3.71
C GLY A 234 -13.65 -11.48 -4.50
N THR A 235 -14.96 -11.26 -4.42
CA THR A 235 -16.00 -12.06 -5.06
C THR A 235 -16.83 -11.12 -5.92
N ILE A 236 -17.17 -11.56 -7.12
CA ILE A 236 -18.09 -10.86 -8.00
C ILE A 236 -19.49 -11.18 -7.54
N ILE A 237 -20.21 -10.17 -7.09
CA ILE A 237 -21.55 -10.27 -6.53
C ILE A 237 -22.64 -9.93 -7.57
N GLY A 238 -22.22 -9.53 -8.77
CA GLY A 238 -23.10 -9.26 -9.89
C GLY A 238 -22.43 -8.37 -10.92
N GLY A 239 -23.23 -7.83 -11.84
CA GLY A 239 -22.77 -6.87 -12.82
C GLY A 239 -23.93 -6.20 -13.54
N THR A 240 -23.59 -5.20 -14.34
CA THR A 240 -24.49 -4.39 -15.14
C THR A 240 -24.19 -4.55 -16.63
N GLY A 241 -25.15 -4.21 -17.49
CA GLY A 241 -25.00 -4.30 -18.93
C GLY A 241 -24.69 -5.73 -19.40
N LEU A 242 -23.57 -5.90 -20.12
CA LEU A 242 -23.13 -7.21 -20.60
C LEU A 242 -22.72 -8.19 -19.49
N PHE A 243 -22.54 -7.71 -18.25
CA PHE A 243 -22.13 -8.54 -17.11
C PHE A 243 -23.27 -8.85 -16.13
N VAL A 244 -24.54 -8.65 -16.55
CA VAL A 244 -25.68 -9.08 -15.73
C VAL A 244 -25.60 -10.59 -15.46
N GLY A 245 -25.69 -10.99 -14.19
CA GLY A 245 -25.55 -12.38 -13.77
C GLY A 245 -24.09 -12.89 -13.72
N ALA A 246 -23.10 -12.00 -13.84
CA ALA A 246 -21.71 -12.37 -13.64
C ALA A 246 -21.45 -12.81 -12.20
N VAL A 247 -20.77 -13.95 -12.07
CA VAL A 247 -20.31 -14.53 -10.81
C VAL A 247 -18.87 -14.97 -11.01
N GLY A 248 -18.07 -14.90 -9.95
CA GLY A 248 -16.68 -15.26 -10.01
C GLY A 248 -15.87 -14.68 -8.86
N TYR A 249 -14.56 -14.65 -9.04
CA TYR A 249 -13.64 -14.12 -8.03
C TYR A 249 -12.63 -13.16 -8.66
N VAL A 250 -12.14 -12.27 -7.81
CA VAL A 250 -11.15 -11.25 -8.16
C VAL A 250 -10.00 -11.31 -7.16
N ASP A 251 -8.80 -11.03 -7.61
CA ASP A 251 -7.63 -10.87 -6.75
C ASP A 251 -6.96 -9.53 -7.09
N VAL A 252 -6.90 -8.65 -6.09
CA VAL A 252 -6.34 -7.30 -6.24
C VAL A 252 -4.96 -7.28 -5.61
N THR A 253 -3.94 -6.94 -6.41
CA THR A 253 -2.56 -6.85 -5.96
C THR A 253 -1.99 -5.48 -6.28
N THR A 254 -1.59 -4.71 -5.27
CA THR A 254 -0.90 -3.44 -5.48
C THR A 254 0.54 -3.69 -5.90
N ILE A 255 0.97 -3.07 -7.00
CA ILE A 255 2.33 -3.17 -7.55
C ILE A 255 3.15 -1.92 -7.22
N THR A 256 2.51 -0.75 -7.25
CA THR A 256 3.13 0.54 -6.92
C THR A 256 2.15 1.33 -6.06
N GLY A 257 2.67 2.15 -5.15
CA GLY A 257 1.86 3.07 -4.33
C GLY A 257 2.22 4.52 -4.54
N SER A 258 1.27 5.40 -4.26
CA SER A 258 1.52 6.82 -4.07
C SER A 258 2.03 7.09 -2.65
N THR A 259 2.59 8.27 -2.46
CA THR A 259 3.06 8.73 -1.17
C THR A 259 2.01 9.61 -0.50
N LEU A 260 1.79 9.45 0.79
CA LEU A 260 1.22 10.48 1.63
C LEU A 260 2.19 11.66 1.77
N THR A 261 1.61 12.85 1.82
CA THR A 261 2.32 14.09 2.09
C THR A 261 2.77 14.11 3.54
N PRO A 262 4.03 14.46 3.85
CA PRO A 262 4.40 14.81 5.21
C PRO A 262 3.47 15.91 5.72
N ALA A 263 2.81 15.62 6.84
CA ALA A 263 1.89 16.54 7.51
C ALA A 263 2.67 17.26 8.60
N GLU A 264 2.76 18.59 8.51
CA GLU A 264 3.35 19.43 9.56
C GLU A 264 2.25 20.16 10.33
N ASN A 265 2.48 20.34 11.63
CA ASN A 265 1.58 21.07 12.50
C ASN A 265 1.87 22.57 12.38
N PHE A 266 0.96 23.30 11.73
CA PHE A 266 1.03 24.75 11.63
C PHE A 266 -0.04 25.37 12.55
N GLY A 267 0.39 26.02 13.63
CA GLY A 267 -0.47 26.89 14.42
C GLY A 267 -0.13 26.96 15.91
N PRO A 268 -0.51 28.07 16.60
CA PRO A 268 -0.54 28.10 18.06
C PRO A 268 -1.53 27.04 18.57
N SER A 269 -1.26 26.51 19.76
CA SER A 269 -1.89 25.34 20.41
C SER A 269 -3.44 25.27 20.45
N VAL A 270 -4.15 26.32 20.03
CA VAL A 270 -5.61 26.45 20.05
C VAL A 270 -6.26 26.18 18.67
N PHE A 271 -5.51 26.33 17.56
CA PHE A 271 -5.98 26.02 16.20
C PHE A 271 -4.86 25.27 15.45
N ARG A 272 -4.77 23.96 15.65
CA ARG A 272 -3.82 23.12 14.92
C ARG A 272 -4.36 22.85 13.52
N ILE A 273 -3.74 23.44 12.50
CA ILE A 273 -3.99 23.10 11.10
C ILE A 273 -2.86 22.17 10.68
N ILE A 274 -3.21 20.93 10.34
CA ILE A 274 -2.27 19.99 9.73
C ILE A 274 -2.29 20.26 8.23
N ASN A 275 -1.20 20.82 7.71
CA ASN A 275 -1.05 21.04 6.28
C ASN A 275 -0.02 20.08 5.69
N ALA A 276 -0.32 19.62 4.48
CA ALA A 276 0.64 18.96 3.61
C ALA A 276 1.64 20.01 3.10
N ILE A 277 2.94 19.80 3.37
CA ILE A 277 4.00 20.73 2.92
C ILE A 277 4.31 20.49 1.43
N TYR A 278 4.14 19.25 0.98
CA TYR A 278 4.43 18.80 -0.39
C TYR A 278 3.19 18.18 -1.00
N PRO A 279 3.02 18.19 -2.33
CA PRO A 279 1.99 17.40 -2.98
C PRO A 279 2.27 15.90 -2.79
N GLN A 280 1.22 15.05 -2.77
CA GLN A 280 1.43 13.60 -2.91
C GLN A 280 2.12 13.35 -4.26
N ALA A 281 2.90 12.29 -4.34
CA ALA A 281 3.54 11.91 -5.59
C ALA A 281 3.39 10.42 -5.87
N GLY A 282 3.54 10.07 -7.15
CA GLY A 282 3.45 8.70 -7.62
C GLY A 282 2.00 8.25 -7.86
N TYR A 283 1.89 7.04 -8.40
CA TYR A 283 0.66 6.43 -8.84
C TYR A 283 0.43 5.12 -8.09
N ILE A 284 -0.83 4.86 -7.75
CA ILE A 284 -1.23 3.55 -7.26
C ILE A 284 -1.52 2.68 -8.47
N THR A 285 -0.72 1.63 -8.66
CA THR A 285 -0.93 0.65 -9.72
C THR A 285 -1.37 -0.66 -9.11
N GLN A 286 -2.52 -1.17 -9.54
CA GLN A 286 -3.07 -2.44 -9.06
C GLN A 286 -3.26 -3.41 -10.22
N LYS A 287 -2.81 -4.64 -10.03
CA LYS A 287 -3.16 -5.76 -10.91
C LYS A 287 -4.43 -6.41 -10.39
N ILE A 288 -5.42 -6.49 -11.27
CA ILE A 288 -6.73 -7.06 -10.98
C ILE A 288 -6.86 -8.33 -11.80
N ASN A 289 -6.77 -9.49 -11.16
CA ASN A 289 -6.99 -10.77 -11.83
C ASN A 289 -8.45 -11.17 -11.64
N VAL A 290 -9.17 -11.34 -12.72
CA VAL A 290 -10.60 -11.63 -12.73
C VAL A 290 -10.82 -13.02 -13.31
N VAL A 291 -11.70 -13.79 -12.67
CA VAL A 291 -12.20 -15.07 -13.19
C VAL A 291 -13.71 -15.11 -13.07
N THR A 292 -14.40 -15.38 -14.18
CA THR A 292 -15.85 -15.21 -14.34
C THR A 292 -16.50 -16.32 -15.17
N ASN A 293 -17.82 -16.45 -15.05
CA ASN A 293 -18.68 -17.22 -15.94
C ASN A 293 -19.00 -16.48 -17.27
N VAL A 294 -18.79 -15.16 -17.34
CA VAL A 294 -19.08 -14.32 -18.51
C VAL A 294 -17.77 -13.92 -19.22
N PRO A 295 -17.73 -13.84 -20.56
CA PRO A 295 -16.52 -13.43 -21.30
C PRO A 295 -16.04 -12.02 -20.92
N LEU A 296 -14.71 -11.87 -20.81
CA LEU A 296 -14.04 -10.64 -20.40
C LEU A 296 -13.36 -9.96 -21.60
N PRO A 297 -13.72 -8.70 -21.94
CA PRO A 297 -13.13 -8.00 -23.08
C PRO A 297 -11.68 -7.58 -22.80
N VAL A 298 -10.94 -7.33 -23.88
CA VAL A 298 -9.60 -6.73 -23.83
C VAL A 298 -9.75 -5.27 -23.39
N ALA A 299 -8.86 -4.79 -22.53
CA ALA A 299 -8.80 -3.37 -22.18
C ALA A 299 -8.03 -2.61 -23.28
N PRO A 300 -8.38 -1.35 -23.55
CA PRO A 300 -7.69 -0.52 -24.54
C PRO A 300 -6.32 -0.04 -24.05
#